data_AF-A0A356TLK9-F1
#
_entry.id   AF-A0A356TLK9-F1
#
_cell.length_a   1.000
_cell.length_b   1.000
_cell.length_c   1.000
_cell.angle_alpha   90.00
_cell.angle_beta   90.00
_cell.angle_gamma   90.00
#
_symmetry.space_group_name_H-M   'P 1'
#
loop_
_entity.id
_entity.type
_entity.pdbx_description
1 polymer ?
#
loop_
_entity_poly.entity_id
_entity_poly.type
_entity_poly.pdbx_seq_one_letter_code
_entity_poly.pdbx_strand_id
1 'polypeptide(L)'
;MSIYATLWQLEFPRYGDAHTGCEWIRVFAEAVPEHVEPPAFLPCDRDQIEGGHYHAVVIVTRATKKGPPHAGPQEHVDPLLALSAAEYAVTDFSRLHARICDALRGDRPRFVGESMRADGRTTLVYEDGTSRVIETPVEVSSS
;
A
#
# COMPACT_ATOMS: atom_id res chain seq x y z
N MET A 1 -5.96 -18.91 2.62
CA MET A 1 -6.55 -17.93 3.55
C MET A 1 -5.45 -17.43 4.48
N SER A 2 -5.54 -16.18 4.95
CA SER A 2 -4.60 -15.59 5.93
C SER A 2 -5.03 -15.98 7.36
N ILE A 3 -4.08 -16.13 8.28
CA ILE A 3 -4.37 -16.26 9.73
C ILE A 3 -4.78 -14.92 10.37
N TYR A 4 -4.55 -13.82 9.66
CA TYR A 4 -4.83 -12.46 10.12
C TYR A 4 -6.27 -12.04 9.80
N ALA A 5 -6.82 -11.18 10.65
CA ALA A 5 -8.17 -10.65 10.47
C ALA A 5 -8.12 -9.40 9.58
N THR A 6 -8.82 -9.39 8.44
CA THR A 6 -8.90 -8.20 7.58
C THR A 6 -9.71 -7.10 8.27
N LEU A 7 -9.09 -5.94 8.49
CA LEU A 7 -9.75 -4.75 9.06
C LEU A 7 -10.46 -3.96 7.97
N TRP A 8 -9.77 -3.70 6.85
CA TRP A 8 -10.32 -2.99 5.71
C TRP A 8 -9.61 -3.39 4.42
N GLN A 9 -10.24 -3.01 3.30
CA GLN A 9 -9.73 -3.20 1.95
C GLN A 9 -10.05 -1.95 1.12
N LEU A 10 -9.03 -1.30 0.57
CA LEU A 10 -9.15 -0.07 -0.20
C LEU A 10 -8.31 -0.14 -1.48
N GLU A 11 -8.56 0.76 -2.42
CA GLU A 11 -7.78 0.89 -3.65
C GLU A 11 -6.84 2.09 -3.60
N PHE A 12 -5.62 1.90 -4.10
CA PHE A 12 -4.57 2.90 -4.18
C PHE A 12 -3.98 2.91 -5.59
N PRO A 13 -3.37 4.03 -6.04
CA PRO A 13 -2.60 4.02 -7.27
C PRO A 13 -1.51 2.96 -7.20
N ARG A 14 -1.40 2.10 -8.22
CA ARG A 14 -0.52 0.92 -8.22
C ARG A 14 0.94 1.27 -7.91
N TYR A 15 1.37 2.45 -8.30
CA TYR A 15 2.73 2.96 -8.11
C TYR A 15 2.79 4.17 -7.17
N GLY A 16 1.81 4.31 -6.29
CA GLY A 16 1.78 5.33 -5.24
C GLY A 16 1.28 6.71 -5.67
N ASP A 17 1.40 7.06 -6.95
CA ASP A 17 0.98 8.35 -7.48
C ASP A 17 -0.27 8.25 -8.37
N ALA A 18 -1.28 9.06 -8.08
CA ALA A 18 -2.45 9.20 -8.92
C ALA A 18 -2.16 10.12 -10.11
N HIS A 19 -2.47 9.66 -11.32
CA HIS A 19 -2.39 10.42 -12.56
C HIS A 19 -3.42 9.90 -13.56
N THR A 20 -3.65 10.61 -14.65
CA THR A 20 -4.58 10.15 -15.69
C THR A 20 -4.15 8.79 -16.22
N GLY A 21 -5.08 7.82 -16.27
CA GLY A 21 -4.81 6.47 -16.74
C GLY A 21 -3.93 5.61 -15.83
N CYS A 22 -3.70 5.98 -14.57
CA CYS A 22 -2.98 5.11 -13.64
C CYS A 22 -3.79 3.85 -13.31
N GLU A 23 -3.09 2.73 -13.18
CA GLU A 23 -3.68 1.49 -12.67
C GLU A 23 -3.90 1.59 -11.16
N TRP A 24 -4.92 0.91 -10.67
CA TRP A 24 -5.24 0.82 -9.24
C TRP A 24 -4.90 -0.57 -8.71
N ILE A 25 -4.47 -0.63 -7.45
CA ILE A 25 -4.20 -1.88 -6.74
C ILE A 25 -4.99 -1.91 -5.45
N ARG A 26 -5.47 -3.11 -5.12
CA ARG A 26 -6.17 -3.38 -3.87
C ARG A 26 -5.18 -3.66 -2.74
N VAL A 27 -5.31 -2.89 -1.67
CA VAL A 27 -4.50 -2.97 -0.46
C VAL A 27 -5.39 -3.40 0.71
N PHE A 28 -4.84 -4.21 1.61
CA PHE A 28 -5.52 -4.77 2.76
C PHE A 28 -4.77 -4.36 4.02
N ALA A 29 -5.51 -3.96 5.05
CA ALA A 29 -5.00 -3.99 6.42
C ALA A 29 -5.44 -5.29 7.08
N GLU A 30 -4.48 -6.04 7.58
CA GLU A 30 -4.75 -7.26 8.35
C GLU A 30 -4.19 -7.11 9.76
N ALA A 31 -5.02 -7.36 10.77
CA ALA A 31 -4.63 -7.37 12.17
C ALA A 31 -3.97 -8.71 12.52
N VAL A 32 -2.82 -8.66 13.18
CA VAL A 32 -2.11 -9.82 13.74
C VAL A 32 -2.71 -10.13 15.11
N PRO A 33 -3.47 -11.24 15.27
CA PRO A 33 -4.12 -11.56 16.53
C PRO A 33 -3.13 -11.80 17.67
N GLU A 34 -3.57 -11.58 18.91
CA GLU A 34 -2.73 -11.76 20.10
C GLU A 34 -2.16 -13.18 20.27
N HIS A 35 -2.87 -14.20 19.79
CA HIS A 35 -2.45 -15.59 19.90
C HIS A 35 -1.45 -16.02 18.83
N VAL A 36 -1.15 -15.14 17.85
CA VAL A 36 -0.09 -15.36 16.86
C VAL A 36 1.17 -14.68 17.37
N GLU A 37 2.30 -15.39 17.33
CA GLU A 37 3.58 -14.78 17.71
C GLU A 37 3.82 -13.52 16.85
N PRO A 38 4.21 -12.39 17.47
CA PRO A 38 4.47 -11.17 16.72
C PRO A 38 5.54 -11.41 15.64
N PRO A 39 5.24 -11.10 14.36
CA PRO A 39 6.20 -11.28 13.29
C PRO A 39 7.53 -10.57 13.57
N ALA A 40 8.64 -11.19 13.14
CA ALA A 40 9.99 -10.67 13.40
C ALA A 40 10.29 -9.29 12.80
N PHE A 41 9.52 -8.86 11.79
CA PHE A 41 9.64 -7.54 11.17
C PHE A 41 8.97 -6.42 11.98
N LEU A 42 8.24 -6.73 13.04
CA LEU A 42 7.66 -5.71 13.90
C LEU A 42 8.74 -5.03 14.74
N PRO A 43 8.74 -3.69 14.85
CA PRO A 43 9.66 -3.00 15.74
C PRO A 43 9.48 -3.51 17.18
N CYS A 44 10.61 -3.77 17.86
CA CYS A 44 10.67 -4.31 19.22
C CYS A 44 10.09 -3.34 20.26
N ASP A 45 8.78 -3.30 20.40
CA ASP A 45 8.08 -2.81 21.59
C ASP A 45 6.93 -3.79 21.88
N ARG A 46 7.32 -4.99 22.32
CA ARG A 46 6.40 -6.08 22.69
C ARG A 46 5.53 -5.73 23.91
N ASP A 47 5.90 -4.68 24.64
CA ASP A 47 5.31 -4.30 25.94
C ASP A 47 4.22 -3.21 25.83
N GLN A 48 3.95 -2.66 24.64
CA GLN A 48 2.86 -1.68 24.42
C GLN A 48 1.52 -2.32 24.05
N ILE A 49 1.25 -3.54 24.52
CA ILE A 49 -0.05 -4.20 24.33
C ILE A 49 -0.98 -3.82 25.49
N GLU A 50 -1.26 -2.52 25.66
CA GLU A 50 -2.32 -2.09 26.57
C GLU A 50 -3.62 -1.88 25.78
N GLY A 51 -4.54 -2.85 25.92
CA GLY A 51 -5.96 -2.68 25.61
C GLY A 51 -6.43 -3.02 24.18
N GLY A 52 -5.60 -3.61 23.32
CA GLY A 52 -5.96 -3.92 21.92
C GLY A 52 -6.02 -5.42 21.61
N HIS A 53 -7.08 -5.88 20.94
CA HIS A 53 -7.34 -7.27 20.50
C HIS A 53 -6.32 -7.87 19.49
N TYR A 54 -5.24 -7.17 19.17
CA TYR A 54 -4.24 -7.54 18.16
C TYR A 54 -2.89 -6.87 18.44
N HIS A 55 -1.80 -7.54 18.09
CA HIS A 55 -0.41 -7.07 18.29
C HIS A 55 -0.01 -5.96 17.32
N ALA A 56 -0.48 -6.07 16.09
CA ALA A 56 -0.02 -5.25 14.98
C ALA A 56 -1.05 -5.20 13.86
N VAL A 57 -0.87 -4.23 12.98
CA VAL A 57 -1.54 -4.16 11.70
C VAL A 57 -0.49 -4.21 10.60
N VAL A 58 -0.64 -5.17 9.71
CA VAL A 58 0.19 -5.30 8.51
C VAL A 58 -0.60 -4.84 7.29
N ILE A 59 0.05 -4.03 6.47
CA ILE A 59 -0.53 -3.55 5.22
C ILE A 59 0.06 -4.37 4.08
N VAL A 60 -0.79 -5.00 3.29
CA VAL A 60 -0.40 -5.96 2.27
C VAL A 60 -1.17 -5.78 0.97
N THR A 61 -0.66 -6.39 -0.09
CA THR A 61 -1.39 -6.58 -1.35
C THR A 61 -1.66 -8.07 -1.55
N ARG A 62 -2.49 -8.42 -2.54
CA ARG A 62 -2.62 -9.83 -2.95
C ARG A 62 -1.30 -10.47 -3.39
N ALA A 63 -0.33 -9.66 -3.82
CA ALA A 63 0.97 -10.13 -4.27
C ALA A 63 2.01 -10.24 -3.13
N THR A 64 1.66 -9.81 -1.91
CA THR A 64 2.56 -9.92 -0.75
C THR A 64 2.92 -11.38 -0.49
N LYS A 65 4.22 -11.64 -0.38
CA LYS A 65 4.75 -12.99 -0.20
C LYS A 65 4.43 -13.51 1.19
N LYS A 66 4.02 -14.78 1.23
CA LYS A 66 3.87 -15.54 2.48
C LYS A 66 5.12 -16.38 2.75
N GLY A 67 5.27 -16.78 4.01
CA GLY A 67 6.37 -17.61 4.49
C GLY A 67 6.47 -18.95 3.77
N PRO A 68 7.65 -19.58 3.79
CA PRO A 68 7.82 -20.89 3.18
C PRO A 68 6.97 -21.94 3.94
N PRO A 69 6.58 -23.04 3.27
CA PRO A 69 5.68 -24.05 3.85
C PRO A 69 6.10 -24.62 5.22
N HIS A 70 7.39 -24.64 5.51
CA HIS A 70 7.97 -25.25 6.71
C HIS A 70 8.27 -24.27 7.85
N ALA A 71 8.01 -22.97 7.69
CA ALA A 71 8.36 -21.96 8.69
C ALA A 71 7.35 -20.79 8.73
N GLY A 72 6.06 -21.12 8.67
CA GLY A 72 4.97 -20.13 8.73
C GLY A 72 4.30 -19.84 7.37
N PRO A 73 3.65 -20.82 6.70
CA PRO A 73 3.06 -20.68 5.36
C PRO A 73 2.01 -19.59 5.18
N GLN A 74 1.49 -19.05 6.27
CA GLN A 74 0.42 -18.04 6.27
C GLN A 74 0.90 -16.67 6.76
N GLU A 75 2.10 -16.59 7.34
CA GLU A 75 2.73 -15.35 7.78
C GLU A 75 3.24 -14.57 6.58
N HIS A 76 3.15 -13.24 6.62
CA HIS A 76 3.72 -12.40 5.57
C HIS A 76 5.23 -12.25 5.80
N VAL A 77 6.03 -12.25 4.75
CA VAL A 77 7.51 -12.10 4.86
C VAL A 77 7.95 -10.65 4.64
N ASP A 78 7.22 -9.93 3.81
CA ASP A 78 7.57 -8.58 3.36
C ASP A 78 6.29 -7.76 3.11
N PRO A 79 5.56 -7.39 4.17
CA PRO A 79 4.39 -6.52 4.04
C PRO A 79 4.81 -5.14 3.55
N LEU A 80 3.90 -4.40 2.90
CA LEU A 80 4.16 -3.01 2.48
C LEU A 80 4.49 -2.13 3.69
N LEU A 81 3.76 -2.31 4.78
CA LEU A 81 3.98 -1.66 6.06
C LEU A 81 3.65 -2.63 7.19
N ALA A 82 4.33 -2.46 8.31
CA ALA A 82 4.02 -3.12 9.56
C ALA A 82 3.98 -2.07 10.67
N LEU A 83 2.87 -2.02 11.38
CA LEU A 83 2.60 -1.03 12.43
C LEU A 83 2.27 -1.78 13.71
N SER A 84 2.83 -1.36 14.84
CA SER A 84 2.33 -1.84 16.14
C SER A 84 0.87 -1.40 16.32
N ALA A 85 0.13 -2.08 17.19
CA ALA A 85 -1.24 -1.67 17.49
C ALA A 85 -1.32 -0.22 17.98
N ALA A 86 -0.37 0.20 18.83
CA ALA A 86 -0.25 1.56 19.32
C ALA A 86 0.03 2.57 18.20
N GLU A 87 0.99 2.27 17.30
CA GLU A 87 1.31 3.12 16.16
C GLU A 87 0.11 3.28 15.22
N TYR A 88 -0.58 2.17 14.92
CA TYR A 88 -1.76 2.20 14.07
C TYR A 88 -2.89 3.04 14.69
N ALA A 89 -3.14 2.90 16.00
CA ALA A 89 -4.22 3.59 16.70
C ALA A 89 -4.09 5.13 16.68
N VAL A 90 -2.86 5.64 16.68
CA VAL A 90 -2.58 7.09 16.65
C VAL A 90 -2.26 7.62 15.25
N THR A 91 -2.18 6.75 14.24
CA THR A 91 -1.91 7.16 12.85
C THR A 91 -3.22 7.56 12.18
N ASP A 92 -3.36 8.84 11.82
CA ASP A 92 -4.48 9.29 11.01
C ASP A 92 -4.43 8.75 9.57
N PHE A 93 -5.57 8.81 8.88
CA PHE A 93 -5.70 8.28 7.52
C PHE A 93 -4.78 8.98 6.52
N SER A 94 -4.55 10.30 6.63
CA SER A 94 -3.71 11.03 5.69
C SER A 94 -2.25 10.59 5.78
N ARG A 95 -1.73 10.40 7.00
CA ARG A 95 -0.39 9.87 7.24
C ARG A 95 -0.28 8.42 6.80
N LEU A 96 -1.27 7.59 7.09
CA LEU A 96 -1.30 6.20 6.65
C LEU A 96 -1.32 6.10 5.12
N HIS A 97 -2.17 6.89 4.46
CA HIS A 97 -2.29 6.95 3.01
C HIS A 97 -0.94 7.32 2.36
N ALA A 98 -0.28 8.37 2.86
CA ALA A 98 1.03 8.78 2.36
C ALA A 98 2.08 7.65 2.47
N ARG A 99 2.16 6.98 3.62
CA ARG A 99 3.09 5.86 3.82
C ARG A 99 2.80 4.67 2.89
N ILE A 100 1.53 4.37 2.64
CA ILE A 100 1.13 3.30 1.72
C ILE A 100 1.53 3.67 0.29
N CYS A 101 1.26 4.90 -0.14
CA CYS A 101 1.67 5.41 -1.44
C CYS A 101 3.19 5.37 -1.61
N ASP A 102 3.94 5.79 -0.61
CA ASP A 102 5.41 5.75 -0.63
C ASP A 102 5.93 4.31 -0.75
N ALA A 103 5.37 3.37 0.03
CA ALA A 103 5.73 1.96 -0.05
C ALA A 103 5.39 1.33 -1.42
N LEU A 104 4.25 1.67 -2.02
CA LEU A 104 3.86 1.21 -3.35
C LEU A 104 4.75 1.78 -4.46
N ARG A 105 5.13 3.04 -4.32
CA ARG A 105 6.05 3.73 -5.25
C ARG A 105 7.43 3.12 -5.21
N GLY A 106 7.93 2.75 -4.02
CA GLY A 106 9.29 2.25 -3.83
C GLY A 106 10.32 3.28 -4.29
N ASP A 107 11.35 2.83 -5.00
CA ASP A 107 12.43 3.71 -5.49
C ASP A 107 12.07 4.48 -6.78
N ARG A 108 10.82 4.40 -7.26
CA ARG A 108 10.41 5.12 -8.47
C ARG A 108 10.32 6.63 -8.18
N PRO A 109 10.70 7.47 -9.17
CA PRO A 109 10.60 8.91 -9.02
C PRO A 109 9.13 9.31 -8.86
N ARG A 110 8.87 10.25 -7.95
CA ARG A 110 7.53 10.78 -7.71
C ARG A 110 6.98 11.48 -8.97
N PHE A 111 5.72 11.22 -9.28
CA PHE A 111 4.97 12.01 -10.26
C PHE A 111 4.77 13.45 -9.75
N VAL A 112 5.11 14.45 -10.58
CA VAL A 112 5.00 15.87 -10.21
C VAL A 112 3.95 16.62 -11.02
N GLY A 113 3.51 16.08 -12.15
CA GLY A 113 2.43 16.70 -12.92
C GLY A 113 2.26 16.10 -14.31
N GLU A 114 1.15 16.47 -14.95
CA GLU A 114 0.82 16.06 -16.30
C GLU A 114 0.48 17.26 -17.20
N SER A 115 0.83 17.15 -18.48
CA SER A 115 0.48 18.11 -19.52
C SER A 115 -0.31 17.41 -20.61
N MET A 116 -1.54 17.86 -20.84
CA MET A 116 -2.37 17.41 -21.95
C MET A 116 -2.03 18.21 -23.21
N ARG A 117 -1.91 17.52 -24.34
CA ARG A 117 -1.69 18.12 -25.66
C ARG A 117 -2.99 18.13 -26.47
N ALA A 118 -3.05 19.03 -27.44
CA ALA A 118 -4.20 19.14 -28.34
C ALA A 118 -4.42 17.89 -29.21
N ASP A 119 -3.40 17.03 -29.37
CA ASP A 119 -3.51 15.73 -30.06
C ASP A 119 -4.08 14.61 -29.18
N GLY A 120 -4.55 14.93 -27.96
CA GLY A 120 -5.13 13.97 -27.01
C GLY A 120 -4.10 13.16 -26.23
N ARG A 121 -2.80 13.39 -26.43
CA ARG A 121 -1.74 12.74 -25.67
C ARG A 121 -1.48 13.48 -24.36
N THR A 122 -1.20 12.72 -23.31
CA THR A 122 -0.83 13.26 -22.00
C THR A 122 0.64 12.94 -21.72
N THR A 123 1.42 13.96 -21.35
CA THR A 123 2.81 13.79 -20.92
C THR A 123 2.85 13.83 -19.39
N LEU A 124 3.23 12.72 -18.77
CA LEU A 124 3.51 12.63 -17.34
C LEU A 124 4.95 13.07 -17.08
N VAL A 125 5.16 13.87 -16.02
CA VAL A 125 6.46 14.39 -15.61
C VAL A 125 6.79 13.89 -14.21
N TYR A 126 8.03 13.48 -14.01
CA TYR A 126 8.53 12.94 -12.75
C TYR A 126 9.60 13.85 -12.13
N GLU A 127 9.82 13.70 -10.83
CA GLU A 127 10.73 14.56 -10.05
C GLU A 127 12.20 14.47 -10.50
N ASP A 128 12.61 13.35 -11.11
CA ASP A 128 13.94 13.14 -11.66
C ASP A 128 14.14 13.81 -13.03
N GLY A 129 13.13 14.53 -13.53
CA GLY A 129 13.13 15.20 -14.82
C GLY A 129 12.76 14.29 -15.99
N THR A 130 12.52 13.00 -15.76
CA THR A 130 12.02 12.10 -16.80
C THR A 130 10.56 12.39 -17.13
N SER A 131 10.13 11.94 -18.31
CA SER A 131 8.74 12.06 -18.73
C SER A 131 8.27 10.83 -19.50
N ARG A 132 6.96 10.57 -19.45
CA ARG A 132 6.32 9.46 -20.17
C ARG A 132 5.07 9.97 -20.88
N VAL A 133 4.95 9.66 -22.18
CA VAL A 133 3.74 9.97 -22.94
C VAL A 133 2.78 8.80 -22.83
N ILE A 134 1.52 9.10 -22.51
CA ILE A 134 0.40 8.15 -22.51
C ILE A 134 -0.67 8.64 -23.48
N GLU A 135 -1.39 7.70 -24.06
CA GLU A 135 -2.60 8.00 -24.81
C GLU A 135 -3.76 8.09 -23.80
N THR A 136 -4.47 9.20 -23.81
CA THR A 136 -5.70 9.32 -23.02
C THR A 136 -6.83 8.74 -23.87
N PRO A 137 -7.57 7.71 -23.40
CA PRO A 137 -8.78 7.31 -24.08
C PRO A 137 -9.74 8.50 -24.07
N VAL A 138 -10.11 9.00 -25.25
CA VAL A 138 -11.23 9.91 -25.36
C VAL A 138 -12.47 9.07 -25.06
N GLU A 139 -13.07 9.20 -23.88
CA GLU A 139 -14.41 8.68 -23.65
C GLU A 139 -15.35 9.42 -24.61
N VAL A 140 -15.67 8.78 -25.74
CA VAL A 140 -16.73 9.24 -26.63
C VAL A 140 -18.04 8.97 -25.89
N SER A 141 -18.50 9.97 -25.14
CA SER A 141 -19.85 10.00 -24.57
C SER A 141 -20.87 9.92 -25.70
N SER A 142 -21.27 8.70 -26.04
CA SER A 142 -22.39 8.46 -26.94
C SER A 142 -23.66 8.88 -26.21
N SER A 143 -24.25 9.98 -26.66
CA SER A 143 -25.55 10.49 -26.19
C SER A 143 -26.70 9.66 -26.75
#